data_AF-A0AAD5M3I9-F1
#
_entry.id   AF-A0AAD5M3I9-F1
#
_cell.length_a   1.000
_cell.length_b   1.000
_cell.length_c   1.000
_cell.angle_alpha   90.00
_cell.angle_beta   90.00
_cell.angle_gamma   90.00
#
_symmetry.space_group_name_H-M   'P 1'
#
loop_
_entity.id
_entity.type
_entity.pdbx_description
1 polymer ?
#
loop_
_entity_poly.entity_id
_entity_poly.type
_entity_poly.pdbx_seq_one_letter_code
_entity_poly.pdbx_strand_id
1 'polypeptide(L)' 'MPMAAAQMCETTFRVKITGVPASHTSIAGTVSTMNIIMANWSDAMWQSILNRAVRRLALGPLGSHFFSATATAGGK' A
#
# COMPACT_ATOMS: atom_id res chain seq x y z
N MET A 1 35.34 40.33 -0.16
CA MET A 1 33.97 40.09 0.35
C MET A 1 33.55 38.72 -0.14
N PRO A 2 33.45 37.67 0.70
CA PRO A 2 32.98 36.37 0.23
C PRO A 2 31.45 36.29 0.39
N MET A 3 30.74 36.05 -0.71
CA MET A 3 29.33 35.64 -0.67
C MET A 3 29.27 34.20 -0.14
N ALA A 4 28.45 34.00 0.89
CA ALA A 4 28.21 32.71 1.51
C ALA A 4 27.71 31.70 0.47
N ALA A 5 28.46 30.61 0.31
CA ALA A 5 28.02 29.47 -0.47
C ALA A 5 26.79 28.85 0.22
N ALA A 6 25.73 28.65 -0.55
CA ALA A 6 24.55 27.91 -0.12
C ALA A 6 24.99 26.57 0.46
N GLN A 7 24.78 26.38 1.77
CA GLN A 7 24.99 25.11 2.44
C GLN A 7 23.98 24.12 1.85
N MET A 8 24.45 23.31 0.90
CA MET A 8 23.78 22.06 0.56
C MET A 8 23.59 21.30 1.86
N CYS A 9 22.35 20.91 2.16
CA CYS A 9 22.01 20.05 3.29
C CYS A 9 22.72 18.70 3.07
N GLU A 10 23.99 18.62 3.45
CA GLU A 10 24.77 17.41 3.43
C GLU A 10 24.34 16.62 4.66
N THR A 11 23.37 15.74 4.45
CA THR A 11 22.91 14.83 5.49
C THR A 11 24.06 13.83 5.71
N THR A 12 24.94 14.15 6.66
CA THR A 12 25.97 13.22 7.15
C THR A 12 25.27 12.12 7.93
N PHE A 13 24.64 11.22 7.19
CA PHE A 13 24.20 9.93 7.68
C PHE A 13 24.72 8.93 6.67
N ARG A 14 25.83 8.26 7.02
CA ARG A 14 26.32 7.06 6.31
C ARG A 14 25.38 5.87 6.53
N VAL A 15 24.07 6.10 6.48
CA VAL A 15 23.11 5.03 6.26
C VAL A 15 23.00 4.94 4.77
N LYS A 16 23.45 3.80 4.24
CA LYS A 16 23.13 3.38 2.89
C LYS A 16 21.60 3.39 2.83
N ILE A 17 21.01 4.41 2.23
CA ILE A 17 19.57 4.48 1.96
C ILE A 17 19.34 3.43 0.88
N THR A 18 19.34 2.17 1.29
CA THR A 18 18.84 1.06 0.48
C THR A 18 17.34 1.28 0.35
N GLY A 19 16.79 1.03 -0.85
CA GLY A 19 15.34 1.11 -1.06
C GLY A 19 14.60 0.34 0.04
N VAL A 20 13.46 0.89 0.47
CA VAL A 20 12.64 0.29 1.53
C VAL A 20 12.44 -1.20 1.22
N PRO A 21 12.74 -2.12 2.14
CA PRO A 21 12.57 -3.55 1.91
C PRO A 21 11.13 -3.85 1.47
N ALA A 22 10.97 -4.69 0.45
CA ALA A 22 9.68 -5.08 -0.10
C ALA A 22 8.66 -5.52 0.97
N SER A 23 9.14 -6.17 2.05
CA SER A 23 8.34 -6.58 3.21
C SER A 23 7.67 -5.43 3.96
N HIS A 24 8.22 -4.21 3.89
CA HIS A 24 7.68 -3.00 4.53
C HIS A 24 6.72 -2.24 3.60
N THR A 25 6.54 -2.70 2.37
CA THR A 25 5.69 -2.08 1.35
C THR A 25 4.47 -2.96 1.05
N SER A 26 3.80 -3.41 2.10
CA SER A 26 2.60 -4.23 2.01
C SER A 26 1.39 -3.48 2.56
N ILE A 27 0.29 -3.45 1.81
CA ILE A 27 -1.00 -2.92 2.29
C ILE A 27 -1.91 -4.11 2.59
N ALA A 28 -2.44 -4.14 3.82
CA ALA A 28 -3.49 -5.05 4.23
C ALA A 28 -4.73 -4.25 4.65
N GLY A 29 -5.91 -4.76 4.32
CA GLY A 29 -7.16 -4.13 4.71
C GLY A 29 -8.32 -5.13 4.82
N THR A 30 -9.25 -4.82 5.72
CA THR A 30 -10.48 -5.59 5.90
C THR A 30 -11.65 -4.80 5.30
N VAL A 31 -12.48 -5.47 4.52
CA VAL A 31 -13.73 -4.89 4.02
C VAL A 31 -14.88 -5.42 4.87
N SER A 32 -15.63 -4.49 5.48
CA SER A 32 -16.86 -4.78 6.20
C SER A 32 -18.05 -4.27 5.41
N THR A 33 -19.14 -5.04 5.38
CA THR A 33 -20.40 -4.65 4.74
C THR A 33 -21.52 -4.58 5.77
N MET A 34 -22.42 -3.62 5.60
CA MET A 34 -23.72 -3.59 6.30
C MET A 34 -24.88 -4.08 5.40
N ASN A 35 -24.61 -4.32 4.12
CA ASN A 35 -25.59 -4.84 3.18
C ASN A 35 -25.76 -6.35 3.39
N ILE A 36 -27.01 -6.76 3.68
CA ILE A 36 -27.35 -8.15 4.03
C ILE A 36 -27.17 -9.13 2.85
N ILE A 37 -27.26 -8.64 1.61
CA ILE A 37 -27.02 -9.47 0.42
C ILE A 37 -25.54 -9.81 0.34
N MET A 38 -24.67 -8.82 0.49
CA MET A 38 -23.21 -9.02 0.47
C MET A 38 -22.70 -9.81 1.68
N ALA A 39 -23.39 -9.74 2.83
CA ALA A 39 -23.06 -10.57 3.99
C ALA A 39 -23.28 -12.07 3.72
N ASN A 40 -24.23 -12.42 2.86
CA ASN A 40 -24.53 -13.80 2.48
C ASN A 40 -23.71 -14.30 1.28
N TRP A 41 -22.77 -13.50 0.78
CA TRP A 41 -21.92 -13.94 -0.31
C TRP A 41 -20.88 -14.95 0.15
N SER A 42 -20.70 -16.00 -0.64
CA SER A 42 -19.59 -16.94 -0.49
C SER A 42 -18.23 -16.23 -0.58
N ASP A 43 -17.21 -16.82 0.02
CA ASP A 43 -15.83 -16.31 -0.05
C ASP A 43 -15.35 -16.07 -1.48
N ALA A 44 -15.72 -16.94 -2.44
CA ALA A 44 -15.34 -16.77 -3.85
C ALA A 44 -15.91 -15.48 -4.48
N MET A 45 -17.13 -15.09 -4.11
CA MET A 45 -17.74 -13.82 -4.55
C MET A 45 -17.00 -12.62 -3.96
N TRP A 46 -16.69 -12.66 -2.66
CA TRP A 46 -15.88 -11.64 -2.01
C TRP A 46 -14.49 -11.51 -2.62
N GLN A 47 -13.82 -12.63 -2.86
CA GLN A 47 -12.50 -12.67 -3.50
C GLN A 47 -12.50 -12.02 -4.88
N SER A 48 -13.56 -12.18 -5.68
CA SER A 48 -13.68 -11.51 -6.98
C SER A 48 -13.60 -9.98 -6.88
N ILE A 49 -14.24 -9.40 -5.85
CA ILE A 49 -14.25 -7.95 -5.63
C ILE A 49 -12.93 -7.49 -5.00
N LEU A 50 -12.44 -8.22 -4.00
CA LEU A 50 -11.17 -7.93 -3.34
C LEU A 50 -10.01 -7.95 -4.35
N ASN A 51 -9.98 -8.92 -5.26
CA ASN A 51 -9.01 -8.98 -6.35
C ASN A 51 -9.10 -7.77 -7.30
N ARG A 52 -10.32 -7.30 -7.60
CA ARG A 52 -10.50 -6.07 -8.39
C ARG A 52 -9.99 -4.84 -7.65
N ALA A 53 -10.23 -4.74 -6.34
CA ALA A 53 -9.75 -3.64 -5.51
C ALA A 53 -8.21 -3.64 -5.45
N VAL A 54 -7.60 -4.77 -5.16
CA VAL A 54 -6.13 -4.95 -5.17
C VAL A 54 -5.55 -4.60 -6.54
N ARG A 55 -6.17 -5.04 -7.63
CA ARG A 55 -5.72 -4.68 -9.00
C ARG A 55 -5.82 -3.18 -9.27
N ARG A 56 -6.87 -2.51 -8.78
CA ARG A 56 -7.01 -1.06 -8.91
C ARG A 56 -5.95 -0.30 -8.10
N LEU A 57 -5.62 -0.79 -6.91
CA LEU A 57 -4.53 -0.24 -6.10
C LEU A 57 -3.18 -0.41 -6.81
N ALA A 58 -2.93 -1.58 -7.40
CA ALA A 58 -1.70 -1.89 -8.12
C ALA A 58 -1.54 -1.14 -9.45
N LEU A 59 -2.64 -0.75 -10.12
CA LEU A 59 -2.59 0.04 -11.35
C LEU A 59 -2.58 1.55 -11.09
N GLY A 60 -2.83 1.97 -9.85
CA GLY A 60 -2.87 3.38 -9.45
C GLY A 60 -1.50 3.91 -9.00
N PRO A 61 -1.46 5.13 -8.44
CA PRO A 61 -0.24 5.75 -7.92
C PRO A 61 0.46 4.89 -6.85
N LEU A 62 -0.30 4.02 -6.18
CA LEU A 62 0.19 3.12 -5.16
C LEU A 62 0.98 1.93 -5.76
N GLY A 63 0.73 1.54 -7.01
CA GLY A 63 1.37 0.38 -7.65
C GLY A 63 2.89 0.39 -7.67
N SER A 64 3.49 1.58 -7.81
CA SER A 64 4.95 1.75 -7.78
C SER A 64 5.54 1.78 -6.36
N HIS A 65 4.71 1.84 -5.33
CA HIS A 65 5.11 2.01 -3.93
C HIS A 65 4.85 0.79 -3.05
N PHE A 66 4.15 -0.23 -3.55
CA PHE A 66 3.82 -1.44 -2.80
C PHE A 66 4.25 -2.69 -3.56
N PHE A 67 4.97 -3.58 -2.87
CA PHE A 67 5.37 -4.87 -3.40
C PHE A 67 4.21 -5.89 -3.36
N SER A 68 3.34 -5.78 -2.36
CA SER A 68 2.19 -6.68 -2.23
C SER A 68 0.97 -5.97 -1.64
N ALA A 69 -0.22 -6.45 -1.99
CA ALA A 69 -1.47 -5.99 -1.42
C ALA A 69 -2.40 -7.19 -1.19
N THR A 70 -2.95 -7.28 0.02
CA THR A 70 -3.88 -8.34 0.41
C THR A 70 -5.14 -7.72 0.98
N ALA A 71 -6.29 -8.32 0.65
CA ALA A 71 -7.58 -7.87 1.14
C ALA A 71 -8.41 -9.08 1.52
N THR A 72 -9.09 -8.99 2.66
CA THR A 72 -9.90 -10.06 3.24
C THR A 72 -11.29 -9.53 3.57
N ALA A 73 -12.30 -10.37 3.39
CA ALA A 73 -13.65 -10.06 3.83
C ALA A 73 -13.78 -10.37 5.32
N GLY A 74 -14.32 -9.42 6.08
CA GLY A 74 -14.67 -9.61 7.49
C GLY A 74 -16.19 -9.63 7.64
N GLY A 75 -16.76 -10.83 7.82
CA GLY A 75 -18.15 -11.01 8.24
C GLY A 75 -18.19 -11.24 9.75
N LYS A 76 -19.08 -10.52 10.44
CA LYS A 76 -19.36 -10.73 11.87
C LYS A 76 -20.08 -12.05 12.11
#